data_AF-A0A7L4Q0L6-F1
#
_entry.id   AF-A0A7L4Q0L6-F1
#
_cell.length_a   1.000
_cell.length_b   1.000
_cell.length_c   1.000
_cell.angle_alpha   90.00
_cell.angle_beta   90.00
_cell.angle_gamma   90.00
#
_symmetry.space_group_name_H-M   'P 1'
#
loop_
_entity.id
_entity.type
_entity.pdbx_description
1 polymer ?
#
loop_
_entity_poly.entity_id
_entity_poly.type
_entity_poly.pdbx_seq_one_letter_code
_entity_poly.pdbx_strand_id
1 'polypeptide(L)'
;MNSENERPGGGNAESLPAKELTIDINQVEYSVGPEGPVIHIFGRDAGRTARHLQVTGFRPYFYAPAAQVDDRAHPAQVTVEEGAAYRSIRGETLRRLYTIKPTDVRELRDRYSHYEADIPFTTRFMIDQGLTGGVSAPSPVCPYDEIRAADISCPARICILDIECEDERGFPDPARDAVICITCWDSFSGDYTSFIFSPGTDHCDLSVLSGQEERENGCFRPGTHDIRTFQTERGMFEAFSAYIKERDPDILSGWNFLEFDLPYLVKRMDVLGLRAVSLARLEGPTERNTLRGRTVFDLLSAYRKMHATQRESYRLDAVAEAEVGETKVRYTGTISELWKNDPCLLVEYNFKDVELC
;
A
#
# COMPACT_ATOMS: atom_id res chain seq x y z
N MET A 1 75.31 -15.37 9.55
CA MET A 1 74.67 -15.10 8.24
C MET A 1 73.35 -15.85 8.25
N ASN A 2 72.32 -15.21 8.82
CA ASN A 2 71.14 -14.65 8.12
C ASN A 2 70.32 -15.77 7.48
N SER A 3 69.26 -16.27 8.12
CA SER A 3 67.91 -15.67 8.22
C SER A 3 67.37 -15.22 6.86
N GLU A 4 66.43 -16.00 6.30
CA GLU A 4 65.20 -15.49 5.69
C GLU A 4 64.27 -16.68 5.38
N ASN A 5 63.12 -16.65 6.03
CA ASN A 5 62.02 -17.59 5.86
C ASN A 5 60.88 -16.75 5.28
N GLU A 6 60.73 -16.75 3.95
CA GLU A 6 59.68 -16.00 3.26
C GLU A 6 58.33 -16.69 3.47
N ARG A 7 57.37 -15.95 4.03
CA ARG A 7 55.96 -16.32 4.08
C ARG A 7 55.32 -16.05 2.72
N PRO A 8 54.44 -16.91 2.19
CA PRO A 8 53.64 -16.55 1.04
C PRO A 8 52.62 -15.48 1.45
N GLY A 9 52.63 -14.36 0.72
CA GLY A 9 51.76 -13.21 0.93
C GLY A 9 50.28 -13.60 0.84
N GLY A 10 49.53 -13.18 1.86
CA GLY A 10 48.08 -13.14 1.79
C GLY A 10 47.67 -12.11 0.74
N GLY A 11 47.23 -12.60 -0.42
CA GLY A 11 46.50 -11.78 -1.38
C GLY A 11 45.21 -11.32 -0.72
N ASN A 12 45.07 -10.00 -0.56
CA ASN A 12 43.79 -9.37 -0.29
C ASN A 12 42.80 -9.86 -1.35
N ALA A 13 41.83 -10.67 -0.92
CA ALA A 13 40.62 -10.84 -1.69
C ALA A 13 39.95 -9.47 -1.74
N GLU A 14 40.07 -8.78 -2.87
CA GLU A 14 39.19 -7.66 -3.18
C GLU A 14 37.76 -8.19 -3.07
N SER A 15 37.08 -7.81 -1.99
CA SER A 15 35.65 -8.07 -1.86
C SER A 15 34.99 -7.37 -3.03
N LEU A 16 34.37 -8.15 -3.92
CA LEU A 16 33.47 -7.62 -4.95
C LEU A 16 32.57 -6.57 -4.27
N PRO A 17 32.46 -5.35 -4.82
CA PRO A 17 31.62 -4.33 -4.20
C PRO A 17 30.23 -4.94 -4.01
N ALA A 18 29.70 -4.83 -2.78
CA ALA A 18 28.35 -5.27 -2.50
C ALA A 18 27.43 -4.65 -3.56
N LYS A 19 26.73 -5.49 -4.31
CA LYS A 19 25.88 -5.03 -5.41
C LYS A 19 24.86 -4.06 -4.81
N GLU A 20 24.89 -2.80 -5.25
CA GLU A 20 23.94 -1.80 -4.81
C GLU A 20 22.50 -2.31 -5.00
N LEU A 21 21.64 -1.98 -4.03
CA LEU A 21 20.24 -2.35 -4.05
C LEU A 21 19.47 -1.31 -4.86
N THR A 22 19.04 -1.69 -6.06
CA THR A 22 18.22 -0.85 -6.93
C THR A 22 16.76 -1.32 -6.92
N ILE A 23 15.83 -0.40 -6.68
CA ILE A 23 14.39 -0.70 -6.58
C ILE A 23 13.54 0.31 -7.35
N ASP A 24 12.49 -0.17 -8.01
CA ASP A 24 11.37 0.64 -8.52
C ASP A 24 10.46 1.00 -7.34
N ILE A 25 10.16 2.29 -7.18
CA ILE A 25 9.48 2.87 -6.02
C ILE A 25 7.97 2.73 -6.18
N ASN A 26 7.35 1.97 -5.28
CA ASN A 26 5.89 1.82 -5.20
C ASN A 26 5.26 2.79 -4.19
N GLN A 27 5.95 3.08 -3.08
CA GLN A 27 5.40 3.86 -1.97
C GLN A 27 6.53 4.50 -1.16
N VAL A 28 6.36 5.77 -0.79
CA VAL A 28 7.27 6.49 0.13
C VAL A 28 6.48 7.03 1.31
N GLU A 29 6.84 6.58 2.51
CA GLU A 29 6.25 7.00 3.78
C GLU A 29 7.34 7.39 4.79
N TYR A 30 6.96 7.84 5.99
CA TYR A 30 7.93 8.04 7.06
C TYR A 30 7.37 7.62 8.42
N SER A 31 8.26 7.27 9.34
CA SER A 31 7.99 7.21 10.77
C SER A 31 8.84 8.25 11.50
N VAL A 32 8.51 8.54 12.76
CA VAL A 32 9.31 9.46 13.58
C VAL A 32 9.87 8.66 14.74
N GLY A 33 11.18 8.44 14.72
CA GLY A 33 11.93 7.79 15.78
C GLY A 33 12.58 8.78 16.75
N PRO A 34 13.33 8.28 17.74
CA PRO A 34 14.06 9.12 18.71
C PRO A 34 15.10 10.05 18.05
N GLU A 35 15.76 9.59 16.99
CA GLU A 35 16.82 10.31 16.28
C GLU A 35 16.30 11.23 15.17
N GLY A 36 14.98 11.26 14.96
CA GLY A 36 14.33 12.04 13.90
C GLY A 36 13.48 11.17 12.98
N PRO A 37 13.05 11.73 11.82
CA PRO A 37 12.27 11.00 10.85
C PRO A 37 13.10 9.93 10.15
N VAL A 38 12.49 8.76 9.94
CA VAL A 38 13.00 7.69 9.09
C VAL A 38 12.06 7.58 7.89
N ILE A 39 12.62 7.72 6.70
CA ILE A 39 11.86 7.59 5.45
C ILE A 39 11.88 6.13 5.04
N HIS A 40 10.71 5.60 4.72
CA HIS A 40 10.52 4.24 4.25
C HIS A 40 10.22 4.28 2.76
N ILE A 41 11.09 3.68 1.94
CA ILE A 41 10.87 3.49 0.51
C ILE A 41 10.55 2.01 0.29
N PHE A 42 9.34 1.73 -0.19
CA PHE A 42 8.92 0.39 -0.58
C PHE A 42 8.91 0.28 -2.09
N GLY A 43 9.38 -0.86 -2.58
CA GLY A 43 9.54 -1.06 -4.01
C GLY A 43 9.88 -2.49 -4.37
N ARG A 44 10.19 -2.73 -5.64
CA ARG A 44 10.68 -4.03 -6.11
C ARG A 44 11.98 -3.91 -6.86
N ASP A 45 12.86 -4.88 -6.67
CA ASP A 45 14.04 -5.01 -7.52
C ASP A 45 13.70 -5.61 -8.90
N ALA A 46 14.68 -5.67 -9.80
CA ALA A 46 14.50 -6.24 -11.13
C ALA A 46 14.07 -7.72 -11.13
N GLY A 47 14.30 -8.44 -10.02
CA GLY A 47 13.83 -9.81 -9.80
C GLY A 47 12.41 -9.88 -9.26
N ARG A 48 11.66 -8.77 -9.26
CA ARG A 48 10.32 -8.64 -8.70
C ARG A 48 10.24 -8.93 -7.20
N THR A 49 11.37 -8.92 -6.49
CA THR A 49 11.39 -9.15 -5.05
C THR A 49 11.06 -7.84 -4.34
N ALA A 50 10.12 -7.88 -3.39
CA ALA A 50 9.80 -6.72 -2.57
C ALA A 50 11.00 -6.31 -1.70
N ARG A 51 11.25 -5.00 -1.64
CA ARG A 51 12.36 -4.39 -0.92
C ARG A 51 11.86 -3.20 -0.12
N HIS A 52 12.52 -2.99 1.02
CA HIS A 52 12.24 -1.90 1.93
C HIS A 52 13.55 -1.21 2.30
N LEU A 53 13.66 0.08 1.96
CA LEU A 53 14.75 0.93 2.38
C LEU A 53 14.31 1.80 3.55
N GLN A 54 15.18 1.97 4.53
CA GLN A 54 15.05 2.92 5.63
C GLN A 54 16.12 3.99 5.48
N VAL A 55 15.69 5.18 5.08
CA VAL A 55 16.56 6.31 4.79
C VAL A 55 16.52 7.32 5.94
N THR A 56 17.69 7.63 6.50
CA THR A 56 17.85 8.49 7.68
C THR A 56 18.54 9.82 7.37
N GLY A 57 18.56 10.74 8.33
CA GLY A 57 19.33 11.99 8.24
C GLY A 57 18.67 13.12 7.43
N PHE A 58 17.63 12.84 6.64
CA PHE A 58 16.89 13.88 5.92
C PHE A 58 16.01 14.68 6.89
N ARG A 59 16.26 15.99 6.99
CA ARG A 59 15.57 16.87 7.95
C ARG A 59 14.41 17.62 7.29
N PRO A 60 13.25 17.75 7.94
CA PRO A 60 12.18 18.60 7.45
C PRO A 60 12.62 20.07 7.50
N TYR A 61 12.18 20.87 6.53
CA TYR A 61 12.51 22.28 6.49
C TYR A 61 11.46 23.09 5.73
N PHE A 62 11.51 24.42 5.91
CA PHE A 62 10.85 25.41 5.07
C PHE A 62 11.74 26.65 4.93
N TYR A 63 11.34 27.62 4.11
CA TYR A 63 12.08 28.87 3.95
C TYR A 63 11.32 30.06 4.50
N ALA A 64 12.04 31.07 4.98
CA ALA A 64 11.48 32.36 5.41
C ALA A 64 12.41 33.53 5.01
N PRO A 65 11.90 34.77 4.87
CA PRO A 65 12.71 35.94 4.55
C PRO A 65 13.88 36.13 5.52
N ALA A 66 15.07 36.39 4.99
CA ALA A 66 16.28 36.57 5.81
C ALA A 66 16.13 37.71 6.83
N ALA A 67 15.47 38.81 6.45
CA ALA A 67 15.18 39.93 7.35
C ALA A 67 14.27 39.56 8.54
N GLN A 68 13.48 38.49 8.41
CA GLN A 68 12.68 37.97 9.52
C GLN A 68 13.48 37.01 10.39
N VAL A 69 14.44 36.29 9.82
CA VAL A 69 15.16 35.17 10.45
C VAL A 69 16.40 35.64 11.19
N ASP A 70 17.23 36.47 10.54
CA ASP A 70 18.59 36.76 11.01
C ASP A 70 18.62 37.56 12.33
N ASP A 71 17.58 38.35 12.61
CA ASP A 71 17.53 39.27 13.75
C ASP A 71 16.62 38.81 14.91
N ARG A 72 16.32 37.51 15.02
CA ARG A 72 15.45 36.98 16.09
C ARG A 72 15.90 35.65 16.68
N ALA A 73 15.44 35.40 17.90
CA ALA A 73 15.49 34.06 18.47
C ALA A 73 14.43 33.15 17.84
N HIS A 74 14.79 31.88 17.67
CA HIS A 74 13.92 30.83 17.16
C HIS A 74 13.56 29.82 18.24
N PRO A 75 12.43 29.09 18.08
CA PRO A 75 12.07 27.99 18.96
C PRO A 75 13.15 26.92 18.98
N ALA A 76 13.25 26.16 20.08
CA ALA A 76 14.25 25.10 20.22
C ALA A 76 14.16 24.02 19.12
N GLN A 77 12.98 23.85 18.51
CA GLN A 77 12.76 22.92 17.40
C GLN A 77 13.32 23.40 16.07
N VAL A 78 13.76 24.66 15.97
CA VAL A 78 14.18 25.29 14.71
C VAL A 78 15.69 25.48 14.69
N THR A 79 16.32 25.00 13.62
CA THR A 79 17.72 25.29 13.31
C THR A 79 17.79 26.07 12.00
N VAL A 80 18.32 27.28 12.03
CA VAL A 80 18.59 28.06 10.82
C VAL A 80 19.83 27.49 10.15
N GLU A 81 19.78 27.29 8.83
CA GLU A 81 20.94 26.85 8.06
C GLU A 81 21.99 27.96 7.99
N GLU A 82 23.21 27.65 8.44
CA GLU A 82 24.32 28.59 8.43
C GLU A 82 25.01 28.66 7.06
N GLY A 83 25.49 29.84 6.68
CA GLY A 83 26.32 30.03 5.49
C GLY A 83 25.59 29.94 4.14
N ALA A 84 24.30 29.58 4.12
CA ALA A 84 23.49 29.52 2.90
C ALA A 84 22.45 30.64 2.83
N ALA A 85 22.18 31.12 1.60
CA ALA A 85 21.11 32.05 1.30
C ALA A 85 20.40 31.62 0.01
N TYR A 86 19.07 31.70 0.02
CA TYR A 86 18.21 31.29 -1.08
C TYR A 86 17.49 32.50 -1.65
N ARG A 87 16.87 32.33 -2.82
CA ARG A 87 16.06 33.39 -3.45
C ARG A 87 14.67 32.88 -3.77
N SER A 88 13.66 33.68 -3.43
CA SER A 88 12.30 33.44 -3.91
C SER A 88 12.23 33.70 -5.42
N ILE A 89 11.12 33.28 -6.05
CA ILE A 89 10.83 33.59 -7.46
C ILE A 89 10.71 35.11 -7.73
N ARG A 90 10.57 35.92 -6.67
CA ARG A 90 10.53 37.40 -6.76
C ARG A 90 11.87 38.06 -6.37
N GLY A 91 12.91 37.26 -6.16
CA GLY A 91 14.26 37.73 -5.84
C GLY A 91 14.52 38.05 -4.36
N GLU A 92 13.55 37.82 -3.47
CA GLU A 92 13.71 38.04 -2.03
C GLU A 92 14.72 37.04 -1.45
N THR A 93 15.63 37.52 -0.60
CA THR A 93 16.62 36.68 0.09
C THR A 93 15.94 35.88 1.21
N LEU A 94 16.12 34.56 1.20
CA LEU A 94 15.53 33.63 2.16
C LEU A 94 16.59 32.86 2.94
N ARG A 95 16.21 32.39 4.13
CA ARG A 95 16.93 31.38 4.91
C ARG A 95 16.14 30.09 4.92
N ARG A 96 16.84 28.96 4.99
CA ARG A 96 16.24 27.65 5.26
C ARG A 96 16.22 27.42 6.76
N LEU A 97 15.09 26.93 7.25
CA LEU A 97 14.84 26.60 8.65
C LEU A 97 14.52 25.12 8.74
N TYR A 98 15.45 24.33 9.29
CA TYR A 98 15.22 22.93 9.60
C TYR A 98 14.38 22.80 10.87
N THR A 99 13.52 21.80 10.92
CA THR A 99 12.81 21.37 12.13
C THR A 99 13.27 19.99 12.60
N ILE A 100 12.77 19.52 13.75
CA ILE A 100 13.09 18.18 14.25
C ILE A 100 12.18 17.14 13.59
N LYS A 101 10.87 17.41 13.54
CA LYS A 101 9.85 16.51 12.99
C LYS A 101 9.07 17.17 11.86
N PRO A 102 8.50 16.39 10.93
CA PRO A 102 7.63 16.92 9.88
C PRO A 102 6.43 17.72 10.40
N THR A 103 5.86 17.33 11.53
CA THR A 103 4.73 18.03 12.18
C THR A 103 5.12 19.43 12.67
N ASP A 104 6.35 19.62 13.11
CA ASP A 104 6.86 20.91 13.59
C ASP A 104 6.79 21.98 12.49
N VAL A 105 6.96 21.60 11.21
CA VAL A 105 6.80 22.54 10.09
C VAL A 105 5.38 23.12 10.09
N ARG A 106 4.36 22.26 10.20
CA ARG A 106 2.96 22.69 10.23
C ARG A 106 2.67 23.57 11.44
N GLU A 107 3.22 23.24 12.60
CA GLU A 107 2.98 23.97 13.86
C GLU A 107 3.68 25.33 13.93
N LEU A 108 4.88 25.42 13.36
CA LEU A 108 5.75 26.58 13.55
C LEU A 108 5.68 27.57 12.39
N ARG A 109 5.25 27.14 11.21
CA ARG A 109 5.31 27.97 10.01
C ARG A 109 4.51 29.27 10.09
N ASP A 110 3.38 29.27 10.80
CA ASP A 110 2.51 30.44 10.94
C ASP A 110 3.19 31.59 11.73
N ARG A 111 4.35 31.32 12.35
CA ARG A 111 5.20 32.31 13.01
C ARG A 111 6.15 33.05 12.05
N TYR A 112 6.10 32.70 10.77
CA TYR A 112 6.94 33.22 9.71
C TYR A 112 6.10 33.62 8.50
N SER A 113 6.57 34.62 7.76
CA SER A 113 6.30 34.67 6.33
C SER A 113 7.12 33.53 5.73
N HIS A 114 6.46 32.63 5.02
CA HIS A 114 7.03 31.31 4.73
C HIS A 114 6.86 30.92 3.27
N TYR A 115 7.77 30.07 2.81
CA TYR A 115 7.78 29.50 1.47
C TYR A 115 7.99 27.99 1.55
N GLU A 116 7.26 27.26 0.70
CA GLU A 116 7.34 25.80 0.52
C GLU A 116 7.14 24.97 1.81
N ALA A 117 6.52 25.55 2.84
CA ALA A 117 6.18 24.85 4.09
C ALA A 117 4.94 23.95 3.99
N ASP A 118 4.28 23.99 2.84
CA ASP A 118 3.14 23.17 2.45
C ASP A 118 3.55 21.92 1.68
N ILE A 119 4.81 21.82 1.25
CA ILE A 119 5.34 20.62 0.59
C ILE A 119 5.43 19.47 1.61
N PRO A 120 4.72 18.34 1.41
CA PRO A 120 4.78 17.21 2.33
C PRO A 120 6.21 16.66 2.45
N PHE A 121 6.57 16.17 3.63
CA PHE A 121 7.94 15.77 3.94
C PHE A 121 8.52 14.70 2.99
N THR A 122 7.74 13.67 2.63
CA THR A 122 8.18 12.63 1.68
C THR A 122 8.28 13.17 0.25
N THR A 123 7.38 14.05 -0.17
CA THR A 123 7.45 14.76 -1.46
C THR A 123 8.71 15.62 -1.54
N ARG A 124 8.99 16.38 -0.47
CA ARG A 124 10.21 17.18 -0.33
C ARG A 124 11.46 16.32 -0.49
N PHE A 125 11.52 15.20 0.24
CA PHE A 125 12.62 14.25 0.13
C PHE A 125 12.82 13.75 -1.30
N MET A 126 11.75 13.30 -1.98
CA MET A 126 11.86 12.83 -3.36
C MET A 126 12.36 13.92 -4.31
N ILE A 127 11.86 15.16 -4.17
CA ILE A 127 12.31 16.31 -4.97
C ILE A 127 13.80 16.56 -4.77
N ASP A 128 14.25 16.68 -3.51
CA ASP A 128 15.63 17.02 -3.18
C ASP A 128 16.62 15.93 -3.59
N GLN A 129 16.19 14.66 -3.58
CA GLN A 129 16.99 13.51 -4.00
C GLN A 129 16.83 13.15 -5.49
N GLY A 130 16.00 13.89 -6.24
CA GLY A 130 15.74 13.63 -7.66
C GLY A 130 15.06 12.29 -7.94
N LEU A 131 14.32 11.74 -6.97
CA LEU A 131 13.64 10.45 -7.10
C LEU A 131 12.31 10.63 -7.83
N THR A 132 12.07 9.78 -8.83
CA THR A 132 10.83 9.81 -9.64
C THR A 132 10.20 8.42 -9.74
N GLY A 133 10.96 7.42 -10.16
CA GLY A 133 10.51 6.03 -10.27
C GLY A 133 11.45 5.00 -9.63
N GLY A 134 12.75 5.30 -9.50
CA GLY A 134 13.71 4.33 -8.97
C GLY A 134 14.75 4.94 -8.04
N VAL A 135 15.28 4.10 -7.14
CA VAL A 135 16.35 4.46 -6.21
C VAL A 135 17.41 3.34 -6.12
N SER A 136 18.67 3.73 -6.06
CA SER A 136 19.80 2.88 -5.70
C SER A 136 20.28 3.24 -4.29
N ALA A 137 20.59 2.23 -3.49
CA ALA A 137 21.11 2.38 -2.14
C ALA A 137 22.23 1.36 -1.87
N PRO A 138 23.25 1.71 -1.06
CA PRO A 138 24.32 0.76 -0.74
C PRO A 138 23.86 -0.36 0.20
N SER A 139 22.80 -0.13 0.97
CA SER A 139 22.20 -1.13 1.85
C SER A 139 20.73 -0.79 2.18
N PRO A 140 19.96 -1.72 2.79
CA PRO A 140 18.59 -1.47 3.22
C PRO A 140 18.43 -0.34 4.24
N VAL A 141 19.49 0.04 4.96
CA VAL A 141 19.47 1.15 5.92
C VAL A 141 20.67 2.05 5.64
N CYS A 142 20.41 3.28 5.19
CA CYS A 142 21.47 4.22 4.82
C CYS A 142 21.02 5.67 5.06
N PRO A 143 21.97 6.60 5.19
CA PRO A 143 21.64 8.03 5.21
C PRO A 143 21.20 8.50 3.81
N TYR A 144 20.43 9.58 3.78
CA TYR A 144 19.85 10.12 2.55
C TYR A 144 20.87 10.57 1.50
N ASP A 145 22.09 10.92 1.90
CA ASP A 145 23.15 11.38 0.99
C ASP A 145 23.91 10.23 0.31
N GLU A 146 23.61 8.98 0.68
CA GLU A 146 24.15 7.78 0.04
C GLU A 146 23.22 7.17 -1.02
N ILE A 147 21.97 7.61 -1.10
CA ILE A 147 21.04 7.13 -2.13
C ILE A 147 21.14 7.95 -3.40
N ARG A 148 20.73 7.34 -4.52
CA ARG A 148 20.71 8.01 -5.84
C ARG A 148 19.47 7.59 -6.62
N ALA A 149 18.96 8.50 -7.45
CA ALA A 149 17.96 8.13 -8.43
C ALA A 149 18.50 7.01 -9.34
N ALA A 150 17.63 6.06 -9.69
CA ALA A 150 17.96 4.96 -10.57
C ALA A 150 16.92 4.82 -11.67
N ASP A 151 17.36 4.39 -12.85
CA ASP A 151 16.49 4.00 -13.95
C ASP A 151 16.22 2.50 -13.86
N ILE A 152 15.07 2.16 -13.31
CA ILE A 152 14.57 0.79 -13.16
C ILE A 152 13.08 0.82 -13.39
N SER A 153 12.57 -0.21 -14.06
CA SER A 153 11.15 -0.44 -14.22
C SER A 153 10.81 -1.86 -13.80
N CYS A 154 10.03 -1.99 -12.74
CA CYS A 154 9.48 -3.25 -12.27
C CYS A 154 8.01 -3.00 -11.90
N PRO A 155 7.06 -3.76 -12.48
CA PRO A 155 5.65 -3.56 -12.15
C PRO A 155 5.40 -3.81 -10.65
N ALA A 156 4.54 -2.98 -10.06
CA ALA A 156 3.95 -3.24 -8.76
C ALA A 156 3.13 -4.54 -8.80
N ARG A 157 3.16 -5.31 -7.71
CA ARG A 157 2.23 -6.44 -7.53
C ARG A 157 0.91 -5.89 -7.01
N ILE A 158 -0.17 -6.21 -7.69
CA ILE A 158 -1.51 -5.68 -7.41
C ILE A 158 -2.36 -6.86 -6.92
N CYS A 159 -3.08 -6.63 -5.83
CA CYS A 159 -4.17 -7.49 -5.38
C CYS A 159 -5.47 -6.71 -5.59
N ILE A 160 -6.29 -7.15 -6.54
CA ILE A 160 -7.66 -6.67 -6.71
C ILE A 160 -8.55 -7.58 -5.90
N LEU A 161 -9.42 -7.04 -5.04
CA LEU A 161 -10.29 -7.85 -4.21
C LEU A 161 -11.66 -7.20 -4.01
N ASP A 162 -12.63 -8.05 -3.71
CA ASP A 162 -14.03 -7.70 -3.43
C ASP A 162 -14.57 -8.62 -2.33
N ILE A 163 -15.46 -8.10 -1.48
CA ILE A 163 -16.06 -8.85 -0.36
C ILE A 163 -17.58 -8.97 -0.48
N GLU A 164 -18.11 -10.08 0.00
CA GLU A 164 -19.54 -10.28 0.20
C GLU A 164 -19.85 -10.47 1.69
N CYS A 165 -20.93 -9.84 2.16
CA CYS A 165 -21.30 -9.80 3.58
C CYS A 165 -22.74 -10.26 3.80
N GLU A 166 -23.05 -10.66 5.04
CA GLU A 166 -24.44 -10.94 5.43
C GLU A 166 -25.31 -9.69 5.31
N ASP A 167 -26.51 -9.85 4.75
CA ASP A 167 -27.40 -8.74 4.39
C ASP A 167 -28.89 -9.00 4.74
N GLU A 168 -29.19 -10.06 5.51
CA GLU A 168 -30.56 -10.41 5.92
C GLU A 168 -31.31 -9.28 6.66
N ARG A 169 -30.55 -8.35 7.24
CA ARG A 169 -31.05 -7.25 8.06
C ARG A 169 -30.95 -5.89 7.34
N GLY A 170 -30.83 -5.91 6.02
CA GLY A 170 -30.61 -4.73 5.18
C GLY A 170 -29.13 -4.51 4.90
N PHE A 171 -28.72 -3.24 4.73
CA PHE A 171 -27.33 -2.91 4.43
C PHE A 171 -26.37 -3.47 5.51
N PRO A 172 -25.30 -4.18 5.14
CA PRO A 172 -24.39 -4.82 6.10
C PRO A 172 -23.73 -3.83 7.08
N ASP A 173 -23.65 -4.22 8.36
CA ASP A 173 -22.87 -3.52 9.39
C ASP A 173 -21.73 -4.41 9.90
N PRO A 174 -20.45 -4.02 9.75
CA PRO A 174 -19.31 -4.83 10.17
C PRO A 174 -19.26 -5.13 11.67
N ALA A 175 -19.98 -4.36 12.51
CA ALA A 175 -20.10 -4.67 13.94
C ALA A 175 -20.95 -5.92 14.22
N ARG A 176 -21.78 -6.34 13.25
CA ARG A 176 -22.83 -7.34 13.42
C ARG A 176 -22.68 -8.46 12.39
N ASP A 177 -22.64 -8.10 11.13
CA ASP A 177 -22.82 -8.99 9.98
C ASP A 177 -21.47 -9.51 9.49
N ALA A 178 -21.38 -10.83 9.29
CA ALA A 178 -20.15 -11.49 8.90
C ALA A 178 -19.77 -11.21 7.44
N VAL A 179 -18.46 -11.24 7.16
CA VAL A 179 -17.97 -11.41 5.78
C VAL A 179 -18.14 -12.88 5.41
N ILE A 180 -18.82 -13.13 4.30
CA ILE A 180 -19.14 -14.45 3.77
C ILE A 180 -18.07 -14.92 2.77
N CYS A 181 -17.66 -14.03 1.87
CA CYS A 181 -16.69 -14.37 0.82
C CYS A 181 -15.73 -13.20 0.62
N ILE A 182 -14.46 -13.52 0.39
CA ILE A 182 -13.42 -12.59 -0.04
C ILE A 182 -12.75 -13.21 -1.25
N THR A 183 -12.84 -12.59 -2.42
CA THR A 183 -12.09 -13.03 -3.61
C THR A 183 -10.96 -12.05 -3.90
N CYS A 184 -9.78 -12.58 -4.19
CA CYS A 184 -8.59 -11.82 -4.55
C CYS A 184 -8.06 -12.29 -5.91
N TRP A 185 -7.66 -11.36 -6.77
CA TRP A 185 -6.84 -11.62 -7.95
C TRP A 185 -5.43 -11.05 -7.77
N ASP A 186 -4.40 -11.82 -8.09
CA ASP A 186 -3.01 -11.42 -7.97
C ASP A 186 -2.35 -11.15 -9.33
N SER A 187 -1.80 -9.96 -9.54
CA SER A 187 -1.26 -9.56 -10.86
C SER A 187 0.03 -10.27 -11.27
N PHE A 188 0.73 -10.94 -10.35
CA PHE A 188 1.99 -11.64 -10.68
C PHE A 188 1.78 -13.09 -11.06
N SER A 189 0.89 -13.79 -10.35
CA SER A 189 0.51 -15.17 -10.68
C SER A 189 -0.66 -15.25 -11.64
N GLY A 190 -1.50 -14.22 -11.73
CA GLY A 190 -2.73 -14.22 -12.52
C GLY A 190 -3.80 -15.16 -11.97
N ASP A 191 -3.65 -15.60 -10.71
CA ASP A 191 -4.56 -16.52 -10.04
C ASP A 191 -5.58 -15.78 -9.16
N TYR A 192 -6.72 -16.43 -8.96
CA TYR A 192 -7.76 -16.04 -8.03
C TYR A 192 -7.69 -16.89 -6.77
N THR A 193 -7.96 -16.29 -5.62
CA THR A 193 -8.13 -17.00 -4.36
C THR A 193 -9.38 -16.50 -3.65
N SER A 194 -10.34 -17.40 -3.41
CA SER A 194 -11.56 -17.10 -2.66
C SER A 194 -11.51 -17.73 -1.27
N PHE A 195 -11.75 -16.91 -0.24
CA PHE A 195 -11.88 -17.32 1.16
C PHE A 195 -13.36 -17.28 1.52
N ILE A 196 -13.93 -18.40 1.92
CA ILE A 196 -15.38 -18.56 2.11
C ILE A 196 -15.68 -19.00 3.55
N PHE A 197 -16.56 -18.26 4.21
CA PHE A 197 -17.07 -18.58 5.53
C PHE A 197 -18.11 -19.71 5.43
N SER A 198 -17.96 -20.72 6.29
CA SER A 198 -18.65 -22.01 6.23
C SER A 198 -18.92 -22.56 7.64
N PRO A 199 -19.83 -21.96 8.43
CA PRO A 199 -20.05 -22.33 9.82
C PRO A 199 -20.56 -23.77 10.04
N GLY A 200 -20.95 -24.47 8.97
CA GLY A 200 -21.34 -25.89 9.01
C GLY A 200 -22.74 -26.14 9.60
N THR A 201 -23.52 -25.09 9.84
CA THR A 201 -24.91 -25.15 10.30
C THR A 201 -25.82 -24.39 9.34
N ASP A 202 -27.06 -24.85 9.18
CA ASP A 202 -28.12 -24.29 8.33
C ASP A 202 -27.72 -24.05 6.85
N HIS A 203 -28.02 -25.05 6.03
CA HIS A 203 -28.13 -25.03 4.55
C HIS A 203 -26.89 -24.70 3.69
N CYS A 204 -25.79 -24.19 4.24
CA CYS A 204 -24.58 -23.97 3.45
C CYS A 204 -23.73 -25.25 3.30
N ASP A 205 -24.14 -26.18 2.42
CA ASP A 205 -23.29 -27.32 2.04
C ASP A 205 -22.21 -26.87 1.06
N LEU A 206 -21.06 -26.42 1.58
CA LEU A 206 -19.93 -26.02 0.74
C LEU A 206 -19.15 -27.20 0.14
N SER A 207 -19.51 -28.46 0.44
CA SER A 207 -18.88 -29.60 -0.23
C SER A 207 -19.14 -29.57 -1.75
N VAL A 208 -20.24 -28.92 -2.17
CA VAL A 208 -20.58 -28.68 -3.57
C VAL A 208 -19.55 -27.84 -4.31
N LEU A 209 -18.74 -27.03 -3.63
CA LEU A 209 -17.68 -26.23 -4.29
C LEU A 209 -16.54 -27.11 -4.82
N SER A 210 -16.34 -28.29 -4.23
CA SER A 210 -15.29 -29.22 -4.64
C SER A 210 -15.67 -29.93 -5.93
N GLY A 211 -14.74 -29.95 -6.90
CA GLY A 211 -14.92 -30.68 -8.16
C GLY A 211 -15.89 -30.02 -9.15
N GLN A 212 -16.20 -28.74 -8.96
CA GLN A 212 -16.91 -27.95 -9.97
C GLN A 212 -16.11 -27.87 -11.27
N GLU A 213 -16.81 -27.94 -12.39
CA GLU A 213 -16.23 -27.68 -13.71
C GLU A 213 -16.02 -26.17 -13.90
N GLU A 214 -15.03 -25.83 -14.72
CA GLU A 214 -14.76 -24.45 -15.11
C GLU A 214 -15.99 -23.81 -15.77
N ARG A 215 -16.35 -22.60 -15.33
CA ARG A 215 -17.38 -21.76 -15.94
C ARG A 215 -16.78 -20.90 -17.06
N GLU A 216 -17.64 -20.30 -17.88
CA GLU A 216 -17.23 -19.52 -19.06
C GLU A 216 -16.29 -18.35 -18.72
N ASN A 217 -16.51 -17.69 -17.58
CA ASN A 217 -15.64 -16.63 -17.05
C ASN A 217 -14.36 -17.13 -16.37
N GLY A 218 -14.08 -18.44 -16.41
CA GLY A 218 -12.91 -19.04 -15.76
C GLY A 218 -13.07 -19.30 -14.25
N CYS A 219 -14.22 -19.01 -13.65
CA CYS A 219 -14.49 -19.42 -12.27
C CYS A 219 -14.41 -20.96 -12.17
N PHE A 220 -13.85 -21.47 -11.06
CA PHE A 220 -13.54 -22.89 -10.85
C PHE A 220 -12.47 -23.49 -11.78
N ARG A 221 -11.77 -22.69 -12.61
CA ARG A 221 -10.64 -23.20 -13.43
C ARG A 221 -9.55 -23.82 -12.54
N PRO A 222 -9.24 -25.12 -12.68
CA PRO A 222 -8.20 -25.77 -11.89
C PRO A 222 -6.82 -25.13 -12.12
N GLY A 223 -6.12 -24.84 -11.02
CA GLY A 223 -4.79 -24.22 -11.06
C GLY A 223 -4.80 -22.70 -11.25
N THR A 224 -5.95 -22.08 -11.51
CA THR A 224 -6.09 -20.62 -11.60
C THR A 224 -7.04 -20.06 -10.54
N HIS A 225 -8.05 -20.81 -10.10
CA HIS A 225 -8.93 -20.41 -9.00
C HIS A 225 -8.77 -21.37 -7.80
N ASP A 226 -8.18 -20.86 -6.71
CA ASP A 226 -8.04 -21.57 -5.43
C ASP A 226 -9.17 -21.18 -4.47
N ILE A 227 -9.95 -22.16 -4.00
CA ILE A 227 -11.11 -21.94 -3.15
C ILE A 227 -10.86 -22.55 -1.78
N ARG A 228 -10.96 -21.73 -0.74
CA ARG A 228 -10.65 -22.11 0.65
C ARG A 228 -11.85 -21.86 1.54
N THR A 229 -12.31 -22.87 2.25
CA THR A 229 -13.47 -22.79 3.14
C THR A 229 -13.06 -22.81 4.61
N PHE A 230 -13.78 -22.06 5.45
CA PHE A 230 -13.42 -21.87 6.85
C PHE A 230 -14.63 -21.99 7.78
N GLN A 231 -14.52 -22.82 8.82
CA GLN A 231 -15.59 -23.00 9.80
C GLN A 231 -15.84 -21.77 10.69
N THR A 232 -14.85 -20.90 10.81
CA THR A 232 -14.98 -19.67 11.60
C THR A 232 -14.56 -18.49 10.75
N GLU A 233 -15.28 -17.38 10.87
CA GLU A 233 -14.94 -16.14 10.18
C GLU A 233 -13.55 -15.65 10.60
N ARG A 234 -13.20 -15.79 11.89
CA ARG A 234 -11.85 -15.49 12.38
C ARG A 234 -10.78 -16.28 11.64
N GLY A 235 -10.98 -17.60 11.45
CA GLY A 235 -10.05 -18.44 10.69
C GLY A 235 -9.92 -18.01 9.23
N MET A 236 -11.02 -17.55 8.61
CA MET A 236 -11.01 -16.97 7.27
C MET A 236 -10.12 -15.71 7.20
N PHE A 237 -10.27 -14.78 8.14
CA PHE A 237 -9.46 -13.56 8.19
C PHE A 237 -7.99 -13.82 8.56
N GLU A 238 -7.70 -14.84 9.37
CA GLU A 238 -6.34 -15.29 9.66
C GLU A 238 -5.66 -15.84 8.39
N ALA A 239 -6.38 -16.63 7.60
CA ALA A 239 -5.89 -17.14 6.32
C ALA A 239 -5.75 -16.05 5.26
N PHE A 240 -6.70 -15.11 5.17
CA PHE A 240 -6.60 -13.93 4.30
C PHE A 240 -5.38 -13.07 4.68
N SER A 241 -5.17 -12.83 5.98
CA SER A 241 -3.97 -12.13 6.45
C SER A 241 -2.68 -12.87 6.10
N ALA A 242 -2.66 -14.20 6.18
CA ALA A 242 -1.52 -15.00 5.77
C ALA A 242 -1.26 -14.88 4.25
N TYR A 243 -2.32 -14.92 3.44
CA TYR A 243 -2.24 -14.72 1.99
C TYR A 243 -1.67 -13.36 1.61
N ILE A 244 -2.14 -12.27 2.23
CA ILE A 244 -1.60 -10.92 1.96
C ILE A 244 -0.12 -10.82 2.34
N LYS A 245 0.31 -11.48 3.43
CA LYS A 245 1.73 -11.53 3.82
C LYS A 245 2.58 -12.36 2.85
N GLU A 246 2.04 -13.48 2.37
CA GLU A 246 2.74 -14.39 1.46
C GLU A 246 2.88 -13.81 0.06
N ARG A 247 1.78 -13.30 -0.51
CA ARG A 247 1.77 -12.67 -1.83
C ARG A 247 2.45 -11.31 -1.80
N ASP A 248 2.39 -10.61 -0.67
CA ASP A 248 3.00 -9.31 -0.45
C ASP A 248 2.70 -8.29 -1.57
N PRO A 249 1.41 -7.99 -1.86
CA PRO A 249 1.03 -7.04 -2.90
C PRO A 249 1.45 -5.61 -2.53
N ASP A 250 1.97 -4.85 -3.49
CA ASP A 250 2.32 -3.44 -3.28
C ASP A 250 1.07 -2.55 -3.29
N ILE A 251 0.08 -2.93 -4.09
CA ILE A 251 -1.19 -2.22 -4.23
C ILE A 251 -2.34 -3.15 -3.85
N LEU A 252 -3.20 -2.71 -2.94
CA LEU A 252 -4.54 -3.29 -2.77
C LEU A 252 -5.57 -2.40 -3.47
N SER A 253 -6.46 -3.02 -4.23
CA SER A 253 -7.43 -2.32 -5.05
C SER A 253 -8.76 -3.07 -5.16
N GLY A 254 -9.76 -2.40 -5.73
CA GLY A 254 -11.13 -2.87 -5.92
C GLY A 254 -12.03 -1.71 -6.31
N TRP A 255 -13.32 -1.99 -6.55
CA TRP A 255 -14.31 -0.98 -6.89
C TRP A 255 -15.06 -0.50 -5.65
N ASN A 256 -14.90 0.78 -5.27
CA ASN A 256 -15.41 1.34 -4.00
C ASN A 256 -14.71 0.77 -2.74
N PHE A 257 -13.53 0.18 -2.93
CA PHE A 257 -12.67 -0.41 -1.91
C PHE A 257 -12.38 0.51 -0.71
N LEU A 258 -12.11 1.80 -0.94
CA LEU A 258 -11.77 2.74 0.14
C LEU A 258 -12.97 3.13 1.00
N GLU A 259 -14.17 3.10 0.45
CA GLU A 259 -15.39 3.56 1.11
C GLU A 259 -16.24 2.40 1.67
N PHE A 260 -15.98 1.15 1.24
CA PHE A 260 -16.69 -0.03 1.69
C PHE A 260 -15.78 -1.16 2.17
N ASP A 261 -15.13 -1.89 1.27
CA ASP A 261 -14.43 -3.15 1.56
C ASP A 261 -13.36 -3.00 2.64
N LEU A 262 -12.43 -2.05 2.48
CA LEU A 262 -11.33 -1.88 3.43
C LEU A 262 -11.84 -1.43 4.82
N PRO A 263 -12.70 -0.39 4.95
CA PRO A 263 -13.31 -0.07 6.24
C PRO A 263 -14.06 -1.24 6.88
N TYR A 264 -14.80 -2.02 6.08
CA TYR A 264 -15.56 -3.17 6.56
C TYR A 264 -14.64 -4.26 7.10
N LEU A 265 -13.64 -4.66 6.32
CA LEU A 265 -12.62 -5.65 6.70
C LEU A 265 -11.90 -5.22 7.98
N VAL A 266 -11.43 -3.97 8.07
CA VAL A 266 -10.69 -3.47 9.24
C VAL A 266 -11.55 -3.48 10.50
N LYS A 267 -12.80 -2.99 10.41
CA LYS A 267 -13.72 -2.98 11.56
C LYS A 267 -14.13 -4.40 11.95
N ARG A 268 -14.32 -5.30 10.97
CA ARG A 268 -14.65 -6.70 11.26
C ARG A 268 -13.51 -7.46 11.90
N MET A 269 -12.27 -7.24 11.45
CA MET A 269 -11.08 -7.78 12.11
C MET A 269 -11.00 -7.37 13.57
N ASP A 270 -11.28 -6.12 13.91
CA ASP A 270 -11.29 -5.63 15.30
C ASP A 270 -12.34 -6.37 16.15
N VAL A 271 -13.57 -6.52 15.64
CA VAL A 271 -14.66 -7.29 16.29
C VAL A 271 -14.24 -8.74 16.55
N LEU A 272 -13.48 -9.34 15.63
CA LEU A 272 -12.97 -10.71 15.74
C LEU A 272 -11.69 -10.83 16.60
N GLY A 273 -11.20 -9.73 17.17
CA GLY A 273 -9.97 -9.70 17.96
C GLY A 273 -8.70 -9.91 17.12
N LEU A 274 -8.71 -9.45 15.88
CA LEU A 274 -7.59 -9.45 14.94
C LEU A 274 -7.12 -8.00 14.71
N ARG A 275 -5.82 -7.82 14.49
CA ARG A 275 -5.25 -6.50 14.23
C ARG A 275 -5.07 -6.29 12.74
N ALA A 276 -5.68 -5.24 12.19
CA ALA A 276 -5.53 -4.86 10.76
C ALA A 276 -4.07 -4.65 10.32
N VAL A 277 -3.14 -4.39 11.25
CA VAL A 277 -1.70 -4.34 10.98
C VAL A 277 -1.17 -5.64 10.35
N SER A 278 -1.87 -6.78 10.49
CA SER A 278 -1.52 -8.01 9.78
C SER A 278 -1.60 -7.90 8.26
N LEU A 279 -2.33 -6.90 7.74
CA LEU A 279 -2.43 -6.59 6.30
C LEU A 279 -1.42 -5.51 5.86
N ALA A 280 -0.78 -4.81 6.79
CA ALA A 280 0.18 -3.72 6.53
C ALA A 280 1.64 -4.22 6.57
N ARG A 281 2.57 -3.39 6.06
CA ARG A 281 4.02 -3.58 6.23
C ARG A 281 4.59 -2.77 7.40
N LEU A 282 3.89 -1.70 7.82
CA LEU A 282 4.27 -0.85 8.95
C LEU A 282 3.13 -0.75 9.99
N GLU A 283 3.51 -0.51 11.24
CA GLU A 283 2.56 -0.25 12.32
C GLU A 283 1.99 1.18 12.29
N GLY A 284 0.87 1.35 12.99
CA GLY A 284 0.26 2.65 13.28
C GLY A 284 -0.41 3.26 12.04
N PRO A 285 -1.69 2.95 11.75
CA PRO A 285 -2.40 3.52 10.61
C PRO A 285 -2.40 5.06 10.68
N THR A 286 -2.44 5.69 9.52
CA THR A 286 -2.59 7.15 9.41
C THR A 286 -3.95 7.48 8.82
N GLU A 287 -4.41 8.73 8.97
CA GLU A 287 -5.61 9.22 8.30
C GLU A 287 -5.59 9.02 6.79
N ARG A 288 -4.39 8.96 6.18
CA ARG A 288 -4.20 8.83 4.73
C ARG A 288 -4.04 7.39 4.26
N ASN A 289 -3.57 6.51 5.13
CA ASN A 289 -3.28 5.12 4.78
C ASN A 289 -3.43 4.21 6.00
N THR A 290 -4.45 3.36 5.94
CA THR A 290 -4.71 2.32 6.95
C THR A 290 -3.73 1.15 6.83
N LEU A 291 -3.26 0.83 5.60
CA LEU A 291 -2.39 -0.30 5.30
C LEU A 291 -0.96 0.18 4.96
N ARG A 292 -0.31 0.80 5.94
CA ARG A 292 0.98 1.46 5.74
C ARG A 292 2.06 0.56 5.13
N GLY A 293 2.85 1.14 4.23
CA GLY A 293 3.87 0.46 3.43
C GLY A 293 3.31 -0.33 2.24
N ARG A 294 2.00 -0.29 2.03
CA ARG A 294 1.32 -0.64 0.79
C ARG A 294 0.53 0.57 0.30
N THR A 295 0.28 0.62 -0.99
CA THR A 295 -0.62 1.59 -1.60
C THR A 295 -2.03 1.02 -1.58
N VAL A 296 -3.01 1.84 -1.19
CA VAL A 296 -4.42 1.51 -1.36
C VAL A 296 -4.97 2.36 -2.49
N PHE A 297 -5.50 1.72 -3.53
CA PHE A 297 -5.97 2.38 -4.74
C PHE A 297 -7.42 2.01 -5.04
N ASP A 298 -8.31 2.99 -5.09
CA ASP A 298 -9.73 2.77 -5.35
C ASP A 298 -10.07 3.04 -6.81
N LEU A 299 -10.53 2.00 -7.53
CA LEU A 299 -10.80 2.08 -8.97
C LEU A 299 -11.96 3.03 -9.26
N LEU A 300 -13.01 3.05 -8.43
CA LEU A 300 -14.14 3.96 -8.61
C LEU A 300 -13.71 5.44 -8.52
N SER A 301 -12.88 5.75 -7.54
CA SER A 301 -12.33 7.09 -7.31
C SER A 301 -11.38 7.50 -8.44
N ALA A 302 -10.57 6.56 -8.93
CA ALA A 302 -9.71 6.79 -10.10
C ALA A 302 -10.54 7.03 -11.36
N TYR A 303 -11.52 6.17 -11.63
CA TYR A 303 -12.44 6.28 -12.76
C TYR A 303 -13.14 7.65 -12.77
N ARG A 304 -13.71 8.08 -11.65
CA ARG A 304 -14.33 9.41 -11.51
C ARG A 304 -13.38 10.57 -11.82
N LYS A 305 -12.09 10.43 -11.52
CA LYS A 305 -11.07 11.46 -11.80
C LYS A 305 -10.62 11.48 -13.25
N MET A 306 -10.57 10.31 -13.90
CA MET A 306 -10.08 10.17 -15.28
C MET A 306 -11.13 10.58 -16.32
N HIS A 307 -12.43 10.52 -15.99
CA HIS A 307 -13.50 10.93 -16.89
C HIS A 307 -13.89 12.40 -16.68
N ALA A 308 -13.71 13.21 -17.72
CA ALA A 308 -14.10 14.62 -17.71
C ALA A 308 -15.63 14.83 -17.64
N THR A 309 -16.41 13.88 -18.16
CA THR A 309 -17.88 13.92 -18.14
C THR A 309 -18.43 12.98 -17.07
N GLN A 310 -19.44 13.45 -16.34
CA GLN A 310 -20.16 12.63 -15.38
C GLN A 310 -20.95 11.52 -16.09
N ARG A 311 -21.00 10.34 -15.49
CA ARG A 311 -21.83 9.20 -15.92
C ARG A 311 -23.17 9.22 -15.19
N GLU A 312 -24.19 8.61 -15.80
CA GLU A 312 -25.51 8.43 -15.17
C GLU A 312 -25.45 7.47 -13.97
N SER A 313 -24.56 6.47 -14.01
CA SER A 313 -24.33 5.51 -12.94
C SER A 313 -22.84 5.19 -12.81
N TYR A 314 -22.40 4.98 -11.57
CA TYR A 314 -21.03 4.58 -11.22
C TYR A 314 -21.01 3.21 -10.52
N ARG A 315 -22.12 2.45 -10.58
CA ARG A 315 -22.14 1.06 -10.11
C ARG A 315 -21.26 0.23 -11.02
N LEU A 316 -20.51 -0.72 -10.46
CA LEU A 316 -19.58 -1.57 -11.21
C LEU A 316 -20.26 -2.20 -12.43
N ASP A 317 -21.46 -2.76 -12.26
CA ASP A 317 -22.25 -3.35 -13.36
C ASP A 317 -22.46 -2.40 -14.55
N ALA A 318 -22.84 -1.16 -14.28
CA ALA A 318 -23.10 -0.17 -15.33
C ALA A 318 -21.81 0.34 -16.00
N VAL A 319 -20.73 0.46 -15.23
CA VAL A 319 -19.43 0.87 -15.77
C VAL A 319 -18.80 -0.26 -16.58
N ALA A 320 -18.85 -1.50 -16.08
CA ALA A 320 -18.35 -2.66 -16.78
C ALA A 320 -19.08 -2.89 -18.11
N GLU A 321 -20.41 -2.75 -18.14
CA GLU A 321 -21.19 -2.84 -19.37
C GLU A 321 -20.75 -1.77 -20.39
N ALA A 322 -20.50 -0.54 -19.91
CA ALA A 322 -20.13 0.58 -20.77
C ALA A 322 -18.68 0.52 -21.28
N GLU A 323 -17.73 0.02 -20.48
CA GLU A 323 -16.29 0.07 -20.78
C GLU A 323 -15.75 -1.25 -21.35
N VAL A 324 -16.24 -2.40 -20.85
CA VAL A 324 -15.75 -3.73 -21.25
C VAL A 324 -16.82 -4.61 -21.89
N GLY A 325 -18.09 -4.18 -21.90
CA GLY A 325 -19.19 -4.90 -22.55
C GLY A 325 -19.71 -6.11 -21.77
N GLU A 326 -19.39 -6.18 -20.48
CA GLU A 326 -19.75 -7.31 -19.61
C GLU A 326 -20.53 -6.83 -18.39
N THR A 327 -21.43 -7.69 -17.88
CA THR A 327 -22.26 -7.39 -16.70
C THR A 327 -21.93 -8.33 -15.55
N LYS A 328 -22.34 -7.94 -14.35
CA LYS A 328 -22.28 -8.83 -13.19
C LYS A 328 -23.12 -10.09 -13.39
N VAL A 329 -22.74 -11.16 -12.69
CA VAL A 329 -23.58 -12.35 -12.54
C VAL A 329 -24.90 -11.94 -11.86
N ARG A 330 -26.02 -12.45 -12.37
CA ARG A 330 -27.36 -12.12 -11.86
C ARG A 330 -27.83 -13.20 -10.90
N TYR A 331 -28.37 -12.78 -9.76
CA TYR A 331 -29.07 -13.64 -8.81
C TYR A 331 -30.29 -12.91 -8.24
N THR A 332 -31.15 -13.62 -7.52
CA THR A 332 -32.34 -13.07 -6.86
C THR A 332 -32.28 -13.32 -5.37
N GLY A 333 -32.86 -12.40 -4.59
CA GLY A 333 -32.84 -12.49 -3.13
C GLY A 333 -31.66 -11.74 -2.54
N THR A 334 -31.29 -12.11 -1.31
CA THR A 334 -30.17 -11.49 -0.59
C THR A 334 -28.88 -12.30 -0.77
N ILE A 335 -27.72 -11.69 -0.50
CA ILE A 335 -26.42 -12.41 -0.50
C ILE A 335 -26.44 -13.56 0.52
N SER A 336 -27.02 -13.36 1.69
CA SER A 336 -27.18 -14.42 2.69
C SER A 336 -28.04 -15.59 2.21
N GLU A 337 -29.10 -15.35 1.45
CA GLU A 337 -29.90 -16.41 0.82
C GLU A 337 -29.11 -17.14 -0.27
N LEU A 338 -28.38 -16.39 -1.10
CA LEU A 338 -27.52 -16.95 -2.15
C LEU A 338 -26.45 -17.87 -1.54
N TRP A 339 -25.78 -17.41 -0.48
CA TRP A 339 -24.79 -18.18 0.26
C TRP A 339 -25.32 -19.51 0.80
N LYS A 340 -26.57 -19.52 1.29
CA LYS A 340 -27.22 -20.71 1.85
C LYS A 340 -27.74 -21.66 0.77
N ASN A 341 -28.25 -21.15 -0.33
CA ASN A 341 -29.00 -21.96 -1.30
C ASN A 341 -28.17 -22.33 -2.53
N ASP A 342 -27.25 -21.47 -2.96
CA ASP A 342 -26.38 -21.68 -4.13
C ASP A 342 -25.00 -21.05 -3.91
N PRO A 343 -24.16 -21.68 -3.07
CA PRO A 343 -22.81 -21.17 -2.80
C PRO A 343 -21.92 -21.18 -4.04
N CYS A 344 -22.18 -22.02 -5.03
CA CYS A 344 -21.42 -22.01 -6.28
C CYS A 344 -21.68 -20.72 -7.08
N LEU A 345 -22.94 -20.26 -7.12
CA LEU A 345 -23.29 -18.99 -7.75
C LEU A 345 -22.78 -17.78 -6.95
N LEU A 346 -22.73 -17.84 -5.62
CA LEU A 346 -22.06 -16.82 -4.80
C LEU A 346 -20.58 -16.66 -5.18
N VAL A 347 -19.86 -17.77 -5.29
CA VAL A 347 -18.43 -17.76 -5.63
C VAL A 347 -18.22 -17.19 -7.03
N GLU A 348 -19.03 -17.59 -8.01
CA GLU A 348 -18.96 -17.02 -9.36
C GLU A 348 -19.28 -15.52 -9.36
N TYR A 349 -20.28 -15.08 -8.58
CA TYR A 349 -20.67 -13.68 -8.48
C TYR A 349 -19.52 -12.81 -7.94
N ASN A 350 -18.92 -13.18 -6.81
CA ASN A 350 -17.80 -12.43 -6.22
C ASN A 350 -16.52 -12.56 -7.07
N PHE A 351 -16.28 -13.71 -7.72
CA PHE A 351 -15.22 -13.86 -8.72
C PHE A 351 -15.39 -12.87 -9.88
N LYS A 352 -16.61 -12.77 -10.43
CA LYS A 352 -16.91 -11.87 -11.54
C LYS A 352 -16.72 -10.40 -11.16
N ASP A 353 -17.09 -10.02 -9.94
CA ASP A 353 -16.88 -8.66 -9.45
C ASP A 353 -15.40 -8.27 -9.41
N VAL A 354 -14.53 -9.18 -9.00
CA VAL A 354 -13.07 -9.00 -9.08
C VAL A 354 -12.57 -8.97 -10.52
N GLU A 355 -13.11 -9.82 -11.40
CA GLU A 355 -12.73 -9.84 -12.82
C GLU A 355 -13.12 -8.56 -13.58
N LEU A 356 -14.23 -7.92 -13.22
CA LEU A 356 -14.71 -6.68 -13.85
C LEU A 356 -13.92 -5.43 -13.42
N CYS A 357 -13.13 -5.54 -12.35
CA CYS A 357 -12.26 -4.48 -11.83
C CYS A 357 -10.92 -4.45 -12.56
#